data_AF-A0A7S2P885-F1
#
_entry.id   AF-A0A7S2P885-F1
#
_cell.length_a   1.000
_cell.length_b   1.000
_cell.length_c   1.000
_cell.angle_alpha   90.00
_cell.angle_beta   90.00
_cell.angle_gamma   90.00
#
_symmetry.space_group_name_H-M   'P 1'
#
loop_
_entity.id
_entity.type
_entity.pdbx_description
1 polymer ?
#
loop_
_entity_poly.entity_id
_entity_poly.type
_entity_poly.pdbx_seq_one_letter_code
_entity_poly.pdbx_strand_id
1 'polypeptide(L)'
;TVLNTVYKDAPAMLDGSAHPDFDSRLTMTGRRRLENTQQLLQAIIQEGVPGDFIETGTWRGGSAMFATAVLSVYDELDRGDHAGRWVWLADSFKGIPEVKPDLYPADAVHRGAETLSAHEHNSAAGVLLTFERLGLLPFGSGASSRDRGPVRILEGYFNETLPVPKQQASFAQRKL
;
A
#
# COMPACT_ATOMS: atom_id res chain seq x y z
N THR A 1 2.91 10.74 23.68
CA THR A 1 3.63 9.45 23.78
C THR A 1 2.80 8.39 23.11
N VAL A 2 3.47 7.63 22.26
CA VAL A 2 3.06 6.47 21.46
C VAL A 2 1.91 5.64 22.08
N LEU A 3 0.82 5.48 21.31
CA LEU A 3 -0.35 4.58 21.49
C LEU A 3 -1.47 5.01 22.47
N ASN A 4 -2.59 5.43 21.87
CA ASN A 4 -4.01 5.21 22.27
C ASN A 4 -4.40 5.21 23.77
N THR A 5 -4.46 6.38 24.39
CA THR A 5 -5.26 6.60 25.62
C THR A 5 -6.41 7.62 25.47
N VAL A 6 -6.67 8.10 24.25
CA VAL A 6 -7.72 9.10 23.97
C VAL A 6 -8.54 8.71 22.75
N TYR A 7 -9.33 7.65 22.84
CA TYR A 7 -10.43 7.42 21.88
C TYR A 7 -11.66 6.92 22.65
N LYS A 8 -12.68 7.77 22.70
CA LYS A 8 -14.07 7.40 22.98
C LYS A 8 -14.83 7.35 21.65
N ASP A 9 -15.86 6.50 21.59
CA ASP A 9 -16.45 5.90 20.39
C ASP A 9 -16.98 6.83 19.26
N ALA A 10 -16.97 6.23 18.05
CA ALA A 10 -17.76 6.46 16.80
C ALA A 10 -17.03 7.09 15.58
N PRO A 11 -17.41 6.79 14.31
CA PRO A 11 -17.92 5.58 13.67
C PRO A 11 -16.82 4.94 12.80
N ALA A 12 -16.46 3.71 13.13
CA ALA A 12 -15.17 3.09 12.83
C ALA A 12 -14.81 2.83 11.34
N MET A 13 -15.73 3.19 10.43
CA MET A 13 -15.55 3.19 8.97
C MET A 13 -14.88 4.47 8.43
N LEU A 14 -14.94 5.59 9.16
CA LEU A 14 -14.39 6.88 8.70
C LEU A 14 -12.87 6.94 8.80
N ASP A 15 -12.30 6.36 9.86
CA ASP A 15 -10.88 6.38 10.15
C ASP A 15 -10.21 5.01 9.99
N GLY A 16 -10.99 3.94 9.76
CA GLY A 16 -10.51 2.57 9.66
C GLY A 16 -10.15 1.98 11.02
N SER A 17 -10.73 2.48 12.11
CA SER A 17 -10.54 1.99 13.49
C SER A 17 -11.32 0.70 13.79
N ALA A 18 -12.27 0.30 12.94
CA ALA A 18 -12.92 -1.01 13.04
C ALA A 18 -12.21 -2.00 12.16
N HIS A 19 -12.05 -3.22 12.69
CA HIS A 19 -11.82 -4.37 11.84
C HIS A 19 -12.98 -4.51 10.87
N PRO A 20 -12.72 -4.42 9.55
CA PRO A 20 -13.75 -4.63 8.56
C PRO A 20 -14.26 -6.08 8.65
N ASP A 21 -15.49 -6.32 8.17
CA ASP A 21 -15.87 -7.68 7.77
C ASP A 21 -14.83 -8.14 6.73
N PHE A 22 -13.98 -9.08 7.17
CA PHE A 22 -12.77 -9.39 6.47
C PHE A 22 -13.05 -10.02 5.12
N ASP A 23 -14.24 -10.51 4.77
CA ASP A 23 -14.38 -11.20 3.48
C ASP A 23 -14.64 -10.29 2.29
N SER A 24 -15.13 -9.07 2.52
CA SER A 24 -15.59 -8.17 1.43
C SER A 24 -14.76 -6.90 1.23
N ARG A 25 -13.76 -6.63 2.07
CA ARG A 25 -12.98 -5.39 2.02
C ARG A 25 -11.57 -5.58 1.46
N LEU A 26 -11.11 -4.57 0.73
CA LEU A 26 -9.78 -4.53 0.09
C LEU A 26 -8.76 -3.68 0.88
N THR A 27 -9.22 -2.83 1.79
CA THR A 27 -8.36 -1.99 2.64
C THR A 27 -8.99 -1.77 4.02
N MET A 28 -8.13 -1.61 5.04
CA MET A 28 -8.51 -1.21 6.40
C MET A 28 -8.11 0.25 6.71
N THR A 29 -7.62 0.97 5.71
CA THR A 29 -7.13 2.35 5.83
C THR A 29 -8.27 3.33 6.16
N GLY A 30 -9.51 3.01 5.79
CA GLY A 30 -10.66 3.87 6.06
C GLY A 30 -10.64 5.17 5.23
N ARG A 31 -11.78 5.87 5.21
CA ARG A 31 -12.02 6.96 4.26
C ARG A 31 -11.05 8.15 4.43
N ARG A 32 -10.81 8.61 5.66
CA ARG A 32 -9.97 9.80 5.92
C ARG A 32 -8.53 9.61 5.46
N ARG A 33 -7.96 8.43 5.65
CA ARG A 33 -6.59 8.14 5.20
C ARG A 33 -6.53 7.95 3.68
N LEU A 34 -7.57 7.40 3.05
CA LEU A 34 -7.68 7.40 1.59
C LEU A 34 -7.80 8.82 1.01
N GLU A 35 -8.60 9.69 1.62
CA GLU A 35 -8.69 11.12 1.24
C GLU A 35 -7.33 11.82 1.39
N ASN A 36 -6.56 11.49 2.43
CA ASN A 36 -5.19 11.98 2.57
C ASN A 36 -4.28 11.47 1.44
N THR A 37 -4.33 10.17 1.09
CA THR A 37 -3.60 9.64 -0.07
C THR A 37 -3.95 10.38 -1.35
N GLN A 38 -5.24 10.64 -1.62
CA GLN A 38 -5.68 11.41 -2.79
C GLN A 38 -5.08 12.82 -2.79
N GLN A 39 -5.14 13.54 -1.65
CA GLN A 39 -4.63 14.91 -1.55
C GLN A 39 -3.11 14.96 -1.78
N LEU A 40 -2.36 13.99 -1.24
CA LEU A 40 -0.92 13.90 -1.45
C LEU A 40 -0.59 13.60 -2.92
N LEU A 41 -1.31 12.65 -3.55
CA LEU A 41 -1.14 12.33 -4.97
C LEU A 41 -1.46 13.55 -5.86
N GLN A 42 -2.54 14.27 -5.55
CA GLN A 42 -2.90 15.49 -6.26
C GLN A 42 -1.81 16.55 -6.14
N ALA A 43 -1.27 16.78 -4.93
CA ALA A 43 -0.22 17.75 -4.71
C ALA A 43 1.05 17.42 -5.51
N ILE A 44 1.52 16.17 -5.46
CA ILE A 44 2.74 15.77 -6.20
C ILE A 44 2.58 15.88 -7.72
N ILE A 45 1.37 15.64 -8.26
CA ILE A 45 1.09 15.81 -9.69
C ILE A 45 1.11 17.29 -10.07
N GLN A 46 0.43 18.14 -9.28
CA GLN A 46 0.33 19.58 -9.54
C GLN A 46 1.68 20.29 -9.40
N GLU A 47 2.50 19.86 -8.44
CA GLU A 47 3.83 20.42 -8.17
C GLU A 47 4.92 19.81 -9.06
N GLY A 48 4.60 18.81 -9.88
CA GLY A 48 5.58 18.14 -10.75
C GLY A 48 6.68 17.41 -9.97
N VAL A 49 6.38 16.93 -8.76
CA VAL A 49 7.34 16.18 -7.95
C VAL A 49 7.65 14.87 -8.67
N PRO A 50 8.92 14.54 -8.96
CA PRO A 50 9.26 13.32 -9.68
C PRO A 50 9.18 12.09 -8.77
N GLY A 51 8.91 10.93 -9.37
CA GLY A 51 9.05 9.61 -8.73
C GLY A 51 7.75 8.86 -8.47
N ASP A 52 7.87 7.59 -8.10
CA ASP A 52 6.76 6.63 -7.99
C ASP A 52 5.98 6.72 -6.67
N PHE A 53 4.82 6.07 -6.63
CA PHE A 53 4.07 5.80 -5.40
C PHE A 53 4.46 4.42 -4.85
N ILE A 54 4.59 4.29 -3.52
CA ILE A 54 4.82 3.01 -2.85
C ILE A 54 3.95 2.88 -1.59
N GLU A 55 3.36 1.70 -1.42
CA GLU A 55 2.73 1.27 -0.16
C GLU A 55 3.56 0.13 0.46
N THR A 56 3.90 0.25 1.74
CA THR A 56 4.70 -0.74 2.49
C THR A 56 3.84 -1.40 3.57
N GLY A 57 3.35 -2.60 3.27
CA GLY A 57 2.27 -3.25 4.01
C GLY A 57 0.94 -2.95 3.34
N THR A 58 0.61 -3.73 2.31
CA THR A 58 -0.51 -3.51 1.42
C THR A 58 -1.75 -4.30 1.80
N TRP A 59 -1.60 -5.37 2.60
CA TRP A 59 -2.68 -6.33 2.85
C TRP A 59 -3.27 -6.79 1.49
N ARG A 60 -4.56 -6.53 1.25
CA ARG A 60 -5.27 -6.87 0.01
C ARG A 60 -5.15 -5.83 -1.10
N GLY A 61 -4.31 -4.82 -0.91
CA GLY A 61 -3.93 -3.85 -1.94
C GLY A 61 -4.95 -2.75 -2.23
N GLY A 62 -6.04 -2.63 -1.47
CA GLY A 62 -7.10 -1.65 -1.79
C GLY A 62 -6.66 -0.19 -1.72
N SER A 63 -5.67 0.13 -0.90
CA SER A 63 -5.08 1.48 -0.83
C SER A 63 -4.19 1.77 -2.05
N ALA A 64 -3.33 0.83 -2.45
CA ALA A 64 -2.62 0.90 -3.73
C ALA A 64 -3.56 0.96 -4.95
N MET A 65 -4.65 0.18 -4.98
CA MET A 65 -5.65 0.24 -6.06
C MET A 65 -6.30 1.62 -6.14
N PHE A 66 -6.63 2.22 -4.99
CA PHE A 66 -7.15 3.57 -4.93
C PHE A 66 -6.13 4.59 -5.48
N ALA A 67 -4.85 4.46 -5.11
CA ALA A 67 -3.79 5.30 -5.65
C ALA A 67 -3.65 5.16 -7.18
N THR A 68 -3.70 3.94 -7.71
CA THR A 68 -3.70 3.69 -9.16
C THR A 68 -4.89 4.36 -9.83
N ALA A 69 -6.10 4.22 -9.29
CA ALA A 69 -7.30 4.86 -9.85
C ALA A 69 -7.19 6.39 -9.86
N VAL A 70 -6.67 7.00 -8.80
CA VAL A 70 -6.44 8.46 -8.75
C VAL A 70 -5.48 8.89 -9.85
N LEU A 71 -4.36 8.18 -10.04
CA LEU A 71 -3.40 8.49 -11.10
C LEU A 71 -4.05 8.35 -12.48
N SER A 72 -4.76 7.25 -12.77
CA SER A 72 -5.45 7.04 -14.05
C SER A 72 -6.49 8.11 -14.37
N VAL A 73 -7.25 8.58 -13.38
CA VAL A 73 -8.23 9.66 -13.59
C VAL A 73 -7.55 10.99 -13.90
N TYR A 74 -6.42 11.31 -13.28
CA TYR A 74 -5.67 12.53 -13.61
C TYR A 74 -5.07 12.47 -15.02
N ASP A 75 -4.65 11.27 -15.46
CA ASP A 75 -4.19 10.94 -16.81
C ASP A 75 -5.30 11.26 -17.83
N GLU A 76 -6.48 10.68 -17.62
CA GLU A 76 -7.64 10.83 -18.50
C GLU A 76 -8.17 12.27 -18.58
N LEU A 77 -8.01 13.05 -17.51
CA LEU A 77 -8.46 14.43 -17.43
C LEU A 77 -7.44 15.45 -17.93
N ASP A 78 -6.25 15.02 -18.38
CA ASP A 78 -5.14 15.90 -18.79
C ASP A 78 -4.79 16.95 -17.70
N ARG A 79 -4.76 16.50 -16.43
CA ARG A 79 -4.59 17.37 -15.25
C ARG A 79 -3.18 17.36 -14.65
N GLY A 80 -2.19 17.04 -15.46
CA GLY A 80 -0.78 17.00 -15.09
C GLY A 80 -0.07 15.78 -15.66
N ASP A 81 1.24 15.73 -15.50
CA ASP A 81 2.07 14.63 -15.98
C ASP A 81 2.39 13.65 -14.84
N HIS A 82 1.73 12.49 -14.82
CA HIS A 82 2.20 11.28 -14.12
C HIS A 82 2.74 10.23 -15.09
N ALA A 83 2.95 10.55 -16.37
CA ALA A 83 3.23 9.57 -17.41
C ALA A 83 4.49 8.77 -17.06
N GLY A 84 4.27 7.55 -16.61
CA GLY A 84 5.32 6.62 -16.18
C GLY A 84 5.57 6.54 -14.67
N ARG A 85 4.68 7.09 -13.83
CA ARG A 85 4.69 6.91 -12.38
C ARG A 85 4.18 5.51 -12.04
N TRP A 86 5.02 4.68 -11.45
CA TRP A 86 4.62 3.33 -11.05
C TRP A 86 3.96 3.33 -9.66
N VAL A 87 3.16 2.30 -9.41
CA VAL A 87 2.57 1.99 -8.11
C VAL A 87 3.23 0.71 -7.61
N TRP A 88 4.06 0.85 -6.58
CA TRP A 88 4.76 -0.25 -5.93
C TRP A 88 3.99 -0.74 -4.70
N LEU A 89 3.77 -2.04 -4.64
CA LEU A 89 3.23 -2.74 -3.49
C LEU A 89 4.36 -3.56 -2.87
N ALA A 90 4.85 -3.16 -1.70
CA ALA A 90 5.80 -3.94 -0.93
C ALA A 90 5.07 -4.62 0.22
N ASP A 91 5.04 -5.95 0.23
CA ASP A 91 4.38 -6.75 1.28
C ASP A 91 5.02 -8.14 1.34
N SER A 92 5.02 -8.74 2.51
CA SER A 92 5.48 -10.12 2.68
C SER A 92 4.51 -11.12 2.03
N PHE A 93 3.22 -10.74 1.93
CA PHE A 93 2.07 -11.61 1.69
C PHE A 93 2.04 -12.84 2.62
N LYS A 94 2.70 -12.71 3.77
CA LYS A 94 2.83 -13.72 4.83
C LYS A 94 2.42 -13.15 6.19
N GLY A 95 1.89 -11.93 6.21
CA GLY A 95 1.52 -11.22 7.43
C GLY A 95 2.69 -10.52 8.13
N ILE A 96 2.45 -10.15 9.38
CA ILE A 96 3.41 -9.46 10.25
C ILE A 96 4.44 -10.49 10.76
N PRO A 97 5.76 -10.19 10.74
CA PRO A 97 6.76 -11.11 11.27
C PRO A 97 6.70 -11.24 12.79
N GLU A 98 7.24 -12.33 13.33
CA GLU A 98 7.41 -12.48 14.77
C GLU A 98 8.22 -11.32 15.36
N VAL A 99 7.74 -10.79 16.49
CA VAL A 99 8.41 -9.71 17.21
C VAL A 99 9.80 -10.16 17.69
N LYS A 100 10.77 -9.24 17.70
CA LYS A 100 12.12 -9.48 18.22
C LYS A 100 12.41 -8.54 19.38
N PRO A 101 11.85 -8.75 20.58
CA PRO A 101 11.95 -7.80 21.70
C PRO A 101 13.39 -7.46 22.11
N ASP A 102 14.32 -8.39 21.91
CA ASP A 102 15.74 -8.17 22.19
C ASP A 102 16.38 -7.12 21.27
N LEU A 103 15.87 -6.98 20.04
CA LEU A 103 16.31 -5.99 19.06
C LEU A 103 15.43 -4.74 19.08
N TYR A 104 14.12 -4.92 19.23
CA TYR A 104 13.10 -3.88 19.17
C TYR A 104 12.13 -4.02 20.36
N PRO A 105 12.51 -3.53 21.57
CA PRO A 105 11.69 -3.71 22.78
C PRO A 105 10.29 -3.10 22.68
N ALA A 106 10.14 -2.01 21.92
CA ALA A 106 8.85 -1.35 21.73
C ALA A 106 7.84 -2.22 20.96
N ASP A 107 8.30 -3.10 20.07
CA ASP A 107 7.43 -3.96 19.26
C ASP A 107 6.87 -5.13 20.06
N ALA A 108 7.36 -5.38 21.28
CA ALA A 108 6.89 -6.47 22.14
C ALA A 108 5.38 -6.42 22.42
N VAL A 109 4.77 -5.22 22.36
CA VAL A 109 3.31 -5.03 22.49
C VAL A 109 2.50 -5.68 21.37
N HIS A 110 3.15 -6.04 20.25
CA HIS A 110 2.54 -6.68 19.09
C HIS A 110 2.75 -8.21 19.03
N ARG A 111 3.19 -8.84 20.13
CA ARG A 111 3.30 -10.31 20.21
C ARG A 111 1.96 -10.98 19.87
N GLY A 112 1.99 -11.99 19.00
CA GLY A 112 0.79 -12.67 18.51
C GLY A 112 0.20 -12.03 17.24
N ALA A 113 0.72 -10.88 16.81
CA ALA A 113 0.29 -10.27 15.55
C ALA A 113 0.63 -11.15 14.34
N GLU A 114 1.64 -12.01 14.43
CA GLU A 114 2.01 -12.98 13.39
C GLU A 114 0.96 -14.06 13.14
N THR A 115 0.04 -14.29 14.10
CA THR A 115 -1.00 -15.33 14.00
C THR A 115 -2.40 -14.78 13.70
N LEU A 116 -2.52 -13.51 13.30
CA LEU A 116 -3.83 -12.91 13.01
C LEU A 116 -4.45 -13.54 11.76
N SER A 117 -5.72 -13.92 11.84
CA SER A 117 -6.48 -14.43 10.69
C SER A 117 -6.63 -13.40 9.57
N ALA A 118 -6.43 -12.10 9.86
CA ALA A 118 -6.41 -11.04 8.85
C ALA A 118 -5.32 -11.25 7.78
N HIS A 119 -4.30 -12.07 8.05
CA HIS A 119 -3.24 -12.43 7.10
C HIS A 119 -3.66 -13.52 6.12
N GLU A 120 -4.73 -14.26 6.44
CA GLU A 120 -5.21 -15.35 5.61
C GLU A 120 -5.75 -14.85 4.27
N HIS A 121 -5.68 -15.72 3.27
CA HIS A 121 -6.17 -15.46 1.91
C HIS A 121 -5.52 -14.23 1.23
N ASN A 122 -4.35 -13.79 1.71
CA ASN A 122 -3.58 -12.73 1.08
C ASN A 122 -2.47 -13.31 0.20
N SER A 123 -2.40 -12.88 -1.06
CA SER A 123 -1.31 -13.24 -1.97
C SER A 123 -1.13 -12.17 -3.04
N ALA A 124 0.11 -12.00 -3.49
CA ALA A 124 0.42 -11.09 -4.58
C ALA A 124 -0.41 -11.38 -5.84
N ALA A 125 -0.61 -12.65 -6.18
CA ALA A 125 -1.44 -13.07 -7.30
C ALA A 125 -2.92 -12.68 -7.12
N GLY A 126 -3.48 -12.87 -5.92
CA GLY A 126 -4.86 -12.46 -5.61
C GLY A 126 -5.07 -10.95 -5.67
N VAL A 127 -4.07 -10.18 -5.21
CA VAL A 127 -4.09 -8.72 -5.32
C VAL A 127 -4.08 -8.28 -6.79
N LEU A 128 -3.16 -8.81 -7.62
CA LEU A 128 -3.11 -8.48 -9.05
C LEU A 128 -4.38 -8.89 -9.81
N LEU A 129 -4.98 -10.04 -9.47
CA LEU A 129 -6.27 -10.43 -10.03
C LEU A 129 -7.37 -9.42 -9.67
N THR A 130 -7.31 -8.84 -8.49
CA THR A 130 -8.28 -7.82 -8.06
C THR A 130 -8.05 -6.51 -8.83
N PHE A 131 -6.80 -6.12 -9.09
CA PHE A 131 -6.50 -5.00 -9.99
C PHE A 131 -7.13 -5.20 -11.38
N GLU A 132 -7.01 -6.38 -11.97
CA GLU A 132 -7.65 -6.71 -13.26
C GLU A 132 -9.18 -6.62 -13.18
N ARG A 133 -9.78 -7.21 -12.14
CA ARG A 133 -11.25 -7.20 -11.94
C ARG A 133 -11.83 -5.80 -11.79
N LEU A 134 -11.05 -4.86 -11.24
CA LEU A 134 -11.44 -3.46 -11.11
C LEU A 134 -11.12 -2.63 -12.36
N GLY A 135 -10.56 -3.22 -13.41
CA GLY A 135 -10.17 -2.51 -14.64
C GLY A 135 -8.93 -1.63 -14.48
N LEU A 136 -8.18 -1.78 -13.39
CA LEU A 136 -6.95 -1.01 -13.12
C LEU A 136 -5.71 -1.63 -13.79
N LEU A 137 -5.84 -2.85 -14.31
CA LEU A 137 -4.89 -3.49 -15.19
C LEU A 137 -5.63 -4.14 -16.37
N PRO A 138 -5.02 -4.20 -17.56
CA PRO A 138 -5.57 -4.97 -18.67
C PRO A 138 -5.83 -6.43 -18.28
N PHE A 139 -6.91 -7.00 -18.79
CA PHE A 139 -7.27 -8.40 -18.52
C PHE A 139 -6.13 -9.36 -18.89
N GLY A 140 -5.77 -10.26 -17.97
CA GLY A 140 -4.69 -11.23 -18.14
C GLY A 140 -3.27 -10.66 -18.03
N SER A 141 -3.11 -9.38 -17.67
CA SER A 141 -1.79 -8.73 -17.55
C SER A 141 -1.20 -8.74 -16.15
N GLY A 142 -1.94 -9.17 -15.12
CA GLY A 142 -1.52 -9.09 -13.72
C GLY A 142 -0.18 -9.77 -13.47
N ALA A 143 -0.02 -10.99 -13.95
CA ALA A 143 1.22 -11.75 -13.79
C ALA A 143 2.45 -11.04 -14.40
N SER A 144 2.30 -10.41 -15.57
CA SER A 144 3.39 -9.68 -16.22
C SER A 144 3.57 -8.25 -15.68
N SER A 145 2.49 -7.64 -15.18
CA SER A 145 2.52 -6.29 -14.59
C SER A 145 3.42 -6.26 -13.38
N ARG A 146 3.41 -7.33 -12.57
CA ARG A 146 4.22 -7.49 -11.37
C ARG A 146 5.65 -6.97 -11.49
N ASP A 147 6.30 -7.26 -12.61
CA ASP A 147 7.71 -6.88 -12.86
C ASP A 147 7.86 -5.83 -13.96
N ARG A 148 6.91 -5.75 -14.91
CA ARG A 148 7.07 -4.98 -16.16
C ARG A 148 5.99 -3.95 -16.41
N GLY A 149 4.95 -3.93 -15.59
CA GLY A 149 3.82 -3.01 -15.72
C GLY A 149 3.92 -1.79 -14.81
N PRO A 150 2.88 -0.95 -14.84
CA PRO A 150 2.76 0.22 -13.99
C PRO A 150 2.41 -0.11 -12.53
N VAL A 151 1.88 -1.32 -12.27
CA VAL A 151 1.63 -1.84 -10.91
C VAL A 151 2.60 -2.98 -10.63
N ARG A 152 3.45 -2.81 -9.63
CA ARG A 152 4.58 -3.71 -9.34
C ARG A 152 4.56 -4.24 -7.92
N ILE A 153 5.09 -5.44 -7.72
CA ILE A 153 5.11 -6.07 -6.40
C ILE A 153 6.53 -6.43 -5.96
N LEU A 154 6.89 -5.96 -4.77
CA LEU A 154 8.06 -6.40 -4.02
C LEU A 154 7.58 -7.39 -2.94
N GLU A 155 7.59 -8.69 -3.27
CA GLU A 155 7.14 -9.75 -2.36
C GLU A 155 8.27 -10.23 -1.45
N GLY A 156 8.08 -10.08 -0.15
CA GLY A 156 9.05 -10.44 0.88
C GLY A 156 9.03 -9.42 2.02
N TYR A 157 9.72 -9.72 3.12
CA TYR A 157 9.81 -8.76 4.22
C TYR A 157 10.64 -7.55 3.79
N PHE A 158 10.36 -6.37 4.37
CA PHE A 158 10.97 -5.12 3.91
C PHE A 158 12.50 -5.12 4.01
N ASN A 159 13.08 -5.81 4.99
CA ASN A 159 14.53 -5.95 5.13
C ASN A 159 15.16 -6.85 4.05
N GLU A 160 14.35 -7.60 3.30
CA GLU A 160 14.77 -8.47 2.20
C GLU A 160 14.56 -7.78 0.85
N THR A 161 13.52 -6.95 0.73
CA THR A 161 13.04 -6.40 -0.54
C THR A 161 13.34 -4.92 -0.74
N LEU A 162 13.33 -4.11 0.32
CA LEU A 162 13.64 -2.68 0.23
C LEU A 162 15.14 -2.45 0.43
N PRO A 163 15.73 -1.50 -0.31
CA PRO A 163 17.15 -1.18 -0.15
C PRO A 163 17.43 -0.63 1.25
N VAL A 164 18.37 -1.25 1.97
CA VAL A 164 18.88 -0.74 3.25
C VAL A 164 19.85 0.42 2.95
N PRO A 165 19.65 1.65 3.47
CA PRO A 165 20.42 2.79 2.98
C PRO A 165 21.83 2.84 3.57
N LYS A 166 22.83 3.14 2.72
CA LYS A 166 24.01 3.92 3.16
C LYS A 166 24.03 5.36 2.65
N GLN A 167 23.13 5.79 1.76
CA GLN A 167 22.93 7.20 1.42
C GLN A 167 21.66 7.33 0.56
N GLN A 168 20.72 8.17 1.01
CA GLN A 168 19.47 8.57 0.33
C GLN A 168 18.45 7.45 0.05
N ALA A 169 17.44 7.34 0.92
CA ALA A 169 16.15 6.79 0.51
C ALA A 169 15.42 7.84 -0.32
N SER A 170 15.72 7.89 -1.61
CA SER A 170 14.85 8.48 -2.62
C SER A 170 14.05 7.32 -3.19
N PHE A 171 12.81 7.12 -2.74
CA PHE A 171 11.94 6.17 -3.43
C PHE A 171 11.68 6.72 -4.84
N ALA A 172 12.11 5.94 -5.84
CA ALA A 172 11.91 6.16 -7.26
C ALA A 172 12.39 7.51 -7.83
N GLN A 173 13.70 7.76 -7.80
CA GLN A 173 14.29 8.57 -8.87
C GLN A 173 14.54 7.66 -10.06
N ARG A 174 13.71 7.76 -11.09
CA ARG A 174 14.07 7.29 -12.43
C ARG A 174 15.34 8.04 -12.82
N LYS A 175 16.47 7.34 -12.98
CA LYS A 175 17.61 7.93 -13.69
C LYS A 175 17.10 8.27 -15.10
N LEU A 176 17.13 9.57 -15.42
CA LEU A 176 16.98 10.07 -16.78
C LEU A 176 18.05 9.43 -17.67
#